data_AF-A0A845D7R5-F1
#
_entry.id   AF-A0A845D7R5-F1
#
_cell.length_a   1.000
_cell.length_b   1.000
_cell.length_c   1.000
_cell.angle_alpha   90.00
_cell.angle_beta   90.00
_cell.angle_gamma   90.00
#
_symmetry.space_group_name_H-M   'P 1'
#
loop_
_entity.id
_entity.type
_entity.pdbx_description
1 polymer ?
#
loop_
_entity_poly.entity_id
_entity_poly.type
_entity_poly.pdbx_seq_one_letter_code
_entity_poly.pdbx_strand_id
1 'polypeptide(L)'
;MDSLIPVLVCSLIVITFGAFMLSLAHWFGAKVKKPASKAKSLPYECGLEGEEQIHSRVSVQFYLTAILFILFDIEIIFLYPWALTFKDFLDQGQGLEVLVAMTVFLLIFVYGLFWEIGSKALQWK
;
A
#
# COMPACT_ATOMS: atom_id res chain seq x y z
N MET A 1 0.70 27.98 -0.21
CA MET A 1 -0.36 27.46 -1.11
C MET A 1 0.16 27.21 -2.52
N ASP A 2 1.06 28.06 -3.03
CA ASP A 2 1.59 27.92 -4.40
C ASP A 2 2.32 26.60 -4.69
N SER A 3 2.93 25.97 -3.68
CA SER A 3 3.56 24.65 -3.84
C SER A 3 2.57 23.48 -3.95
N LEU A 4 1.31 23.64 -3.53
CA LEU A 4 0.29 22.59 -3.66
C LEU A 4 -0.40 22.61 -5.03
N ILE A 5 -0.43 23.79 -5.67
CA ILE A 5 -1.06 23.98 -6.98
C ILE A 5 -0.49 23.02 -8.04
N PRO A 6 0.84 22.87 -8.21
CA PRO A 6 1.41 21.91 -9.15
C PRO A 6 0.99 20.46 -8.87
N VAL A 7 0.97 20.06 -7.61
CA VAL A 7 0.60 18.69 -7.20
C VAL A 7 -0.86 18.40 -7.54
N LEU A 8 -1.76 19.35 -7.23
CA LEU A 8 -3.18 19.23 -7.55
C LEU A 8 -3.41 19.21 -9.06
N VAL A 9 -2.75 20.08 -9.82
CA VAL A 9 -2.86 20.10 -11.29
C VAL A 9 -2.37 18.78 -11.90
N CYS A 10 -1.23 18.26 -11.47
CA CYS A 10 -0.72 16.96 -11.94
C CYS A 10 -1.69 15.82 -11.60
N SER A 11 -2.21 15.77 -10.37
CA SER A 11 -3.19 14.75 -9.97
C SER A 11 -4.47 14.81 -10.81
N LEU A 12 -4.97 16.02 -11.09
CA LEU A 12 -6.15 16.23 -11.92
C LEU A 12 -5.91 15.76 -13.35
N ILE A 13 -4.75 16.08 -13.94
CA ILE A 13 -4.37 15.62 -15.29
C ILE A 13 -4.34 14.08 -15.35
N VAL A 14 -3.72 13.42 -14.37
CA VAL A 14 -3.64 11.95 -14.34
C VAL A 14 -5.02 11.31 -14.24
N ILE A 15 -5.88 11.82 -13.34
CA ILE A 15 -7.25 11.30 -13.15
C ILE A 15 -8.08 11.52 -14.41
N THR A 16 -8.06 12.73 -14.97
CA THR A 16 -8.83 13.07 -16.18
C THR A 16 -8.35 12.29 -17.39
N PHE A 17 -7.04 12.09 -17.55
CA PHE A 17 -6.49 11.28 -18.63
C PHE A 17 -6.89 9.81 -18.51
N GLY A 18 -6.81 9.23 -17.30
CA GLY A 18 -7.27 7.86 -17.05
C GLY A 18 -8.76 7.69 -17.33
N ALA A 19 -9.58 8.62 -16.85
CA ALA A 19 -11.03 8.62 -17.10
C ALA A 19 -11.35 8.82 -18.60
N PHE A 20 -10.60 9.68 -19.30
CA PHE A 20 -10.74 9.89 -20.74
C PHE A 20 -10.42 8.61 -21.51
N MET A 21 -9.31 7.92 -21.20
CA MET A 21 -8.94 6.66 -21.84
C MET A 21 -9.99 5.57 -21.61
N LEU A 22 -10.50 5.42 -20.39
CA LEU A 22 -11.59 4.47 -20.08
C LEU A 22 -12.87 4.82 -20.85
N SER A 23 -13.21 6.10 -20.94
CA SER A 23 -14.39 6.59 -21.68
C SER A 23 -14.24 6.34 -23.18
N LEU A 24 -13.06 6.56 -23.74
CA LEU A 24 -12.72 6.30 -25.13
C LEU A 24 -12.83 4.81 -25.44
N ALA A 25 -12.26 3.96 -24.59
CA ALA A 25 -12.36 2.51 -24.70
C ALA A 25 -13.82 2.03 -24.61
N HIS A 26 -14.64 2.63 -23.76
CA HIS A 26 -16.06 2.31 -23.67
C HIS A 26 -16.88 2.77 -24.88
N TRP A 27 -16.55 3.93 -25.47
CA TRP A 27 -17.28 4.46 -26.62
C TRP A 27 -16.91 3.75 -27.93
N PHE A 28 -15.61 3.58 -28.18
CA PHE A 28 -15.10 2.92 -29.39
C PHE A 28 -15.06 1.40 -29.28
N GLY A 29 -15.11 0.84 -28.07
CA GLY A 29 -15.22 -0.59 -27.86
C GLY A 29 -16.47 -1.15 -28.53
N ALA A 30 -16.36 -2.32 -29.15
CA ALA A 30 -17.49 -3.01 -29.75
C ALA A 30 -18.56 -3.26 -28.67
N LYS A 31 -19.60 -2.42 -28.66
CA LYS A 31 -20.73 -2.54 -27.74
C LYS A 31 -21.49 -3.81 -28.10
N VAL A 32 -21.13 -4.92 -27.47
CA VAL A 32 -21.92 -6.15 -27.53
C VAL A 32 -23.21 -5.84 -26.77
N LYS A 33 -24.22 -5.34 -27.48
CA LYS A 33 -25.46 -4.73 -26.92
C LYS A 33 -26.29 -5.67 -26.03
N LYS A 34 -25.90 -6.93 -25.93
CA LYS A 34 -26.29 -7.94 -24.93
C LYS A 34 -25.09 -8.89 -24.83
N PRO A 35 -24.75 -9.52 -23.69
CA PRO A 35 -23.83 -10.65 -23.75
C PRO A 35 -24.43 -11.64 -24.76
N ALA A 36 -23.78 -11.82 -25.91
CA ALA A 36 -24.33 -12.64 -27.00
C ALA A 36 -24.58 -14.09 -26.54
N SER A 37 -23.98 -14.48 -25.41
CA SER A 37 -24.21 -15.70 -24.67
C SER A 37 -24.03 -15.42 -23.16
N LYS A 38 -24.86 -16.03 -22.30
CA LYS A 38 -24.67 -16.06 -20.83
C LYS A 38 -23.25 -16.49 -20.44
N ALA A 39 -22.58 -17.29 -21.28
CA ALA A 39 -21.22 -17.76 -21.05
C ALA A 39 -20.18 -16.63 -20.99
N LYS A 40 -20.40 -15.49 -21.67
CA LYS A 40 -19.43 -14.38 -21.67
C LYS A 40 -19.38 -13.64 -20.33
N SER A 41 -20.45 -13.72 -19.54
CA SER A 41 -20.56 -13.10 -18.22
C SER A 41 -20.33 -14.07 -17.06
N LEU A 42 -20.09 -15.35 -17.33
CA LEU A 42 -19.75 -16.32 -16.29
C LEU A 42 -18.30 -16.08 -15.81
N PRO A 43 -18.03 -16.26 -14.49
CA PRO A 43 -16.67 -16.34 -13.98
C PRO A 43 -15.84 -17.38 -14.75
N TYR A 44 -14.54 -17.12 -14.85
CA TYR A 44 -13.62 -18.00 -15.55
C TYR A 44 -13.39 -19.29 -14.74
N GLU A 45 -14.14 -20.35 -15.05
CA GLU A 45 -13.88 -21.73 -14.60
C GLU A 45 -14.33 -22.75 -15.67
N CYS A 46 -13.98 -22.52 -16.93
CA CYS A 46 -14.33 -23.42 -18.06
C CYS A 46 -15.83 -23.79 -18.17
N GLY A 47 -16.74 -22.91 -17.71
CA GLY A 47 -18.18 -23.16 -17.75
C GLY A 47 -18.73 -23.99 -16.60
N LEU A 48 -17.91 -24.31 -15.59
CA LEU A 48 -18.39 -24.75 -14.29
C LEU A 48 -19.12 -23.59 -13.61
N GLU A 49 -20.22 -23.90 -12.92
CA GLU A 49 -20.84 -22.92 -12.03
C GLU A 49 -19.82 -22.62 -10.94
N GLY A 50 -19.33 -21.38 -10.92
CA GLY A 50 -18.32 -20.96 -9.97
C GLY A 50 -18.79 -21.34 -8.58
N GLU A 51 -18.05 -22.24 -7.94
CA GLU A 51 -18.38 -22.69 -6.60
C GLU A 51 -18.23 -21.45 -5.71
N GLU A 52 -19.35 -20.81 -5.35
CA GLU A 52 -19.36 -19.77 -4.33
C GLU A 52 -18.91 -20.46 -3.05
N GLN A 53 -17.60 -20.53 -2.84
CA GLN A 53 -17.04 -20.94 -1.57
C GLN A 53 -17.45 -19.87 -0.57
N ILE A 54 -18.61 -20.08 0.07
CA ILE A 54 -19.28 -19.16 0.99
C ILE A 54 -18.29 -18.65 2.06
N HIS A 55 -17.23 -19.43 2.34
CA HIS A 55 -16.12 -19.06 3.20
C HIS A 55 -14.76 -19.53 2.68
N SER A 56 -14.29 -19.03 1.52
CA SER A 56 -12.85 -19.12 1.24
C SER A 56 -12.11 -18.24 2.26
N ARG A 57 -11.54 -18.89 3.28
CA ARG A 57 -10.73 -18.19 4.28
C ARG A 57 -9.44 -17.75 3.60
N VAL A 58 -9.36 -16.46 3.29
CA VAL A 58 -8.10 -15.81 2.88
C VAL A 58 -7.05 -16.14 3.94
N SER A 59 -5.83 -16.49 3.52
CA SER A 59 -4.81 -16.94 4.45
C SER A 59 -4.46 -15.83 5.46
N VAL A 60 -4.23 -16.22 6.71
CA VAL A 60 -3.88 -15.30 7.81
C VAL A 60 -2.58 -14.54 7.52
N GLN A 61 -1.74 -15.05 6.61
CA GLN A 61 -0.49 -14.42 6.17
C GLN A 61 -0.71 -13.02 5.57
N PHE A 62 -1.82 -12.80 4.84
CA PHE A 62 -2.14 -11.47 4.30
C PHE A 62 -2.44 -10.47 5.41
N TYR A 63 -3.11 -10.92 6.47
CA TYR A 63 -3.41 -10.10 7.64
C TYR A 63 -2.13 -9.74 8.43
N LEU A 64 -1.25 -10.71 8.67
CA LEU A 64 0.03 -10.48 9.35
C LEU A 64 0.93 -9.53 8.55
N THR A 65 1.00 -9.71 7.23
CA THR A 65 1.74 -8.80 6.34
C THR A 65 1.18 -7.38 6.40
N ALA A 66 -0.15 -7.22 6.43
CA ALA A 66 -0.78 -5.90 6.50
C ALA A 66 -0.52 -5.19 7.84
N ILE A 67 -0.58 -5.90 8.97
CA ILE A 67 -0.24 -5.32 10.28
C ILE A 67 1.23 -4.90 10.32
N LEU A 68 2.12 -5.75 9.81
CA LEU A 68 3.55 -5.43 9.77
C LEU A 68 3.83 -4.18 8.92
N PHE A 69 3.14 -4.04 7.79
CA PHE A 69 3.22 -2.85 6.95
C PHE A 69 2.73 -1.59 7.67
N ILE A 70 1.59 -1.66 8.38
CA ILE A 70 1.07 -0.54 9.17
C ILE A 70 2.07 -0.13 10.26
N LEU A 71 2.69 -1.11 10.93
CA LEU A 71 3.67 -0.84 11.99
C LEU A 71 4.90 -0.13 11.39
N PHE A 72 5.41 -0.60 10.26
CA PHE A 72 6.52 0.06 9.55
C PHE A 72 6.18 1.48 9.07
N ASP A 73 4.96 1.71 8.59
CA ASP A 73 4.52 3.04 8.15
C ASP A 73 4.43 4.03 9.33
N ILE A 74 3.98 3.56 10.51
CA ILE A 74 3.98 4.35 11.74
C ILE A 74 5.40 4.75 12.17
N GLU A 75 6.38 3.86 12.04
CA GLU A 75 7.79 4.18 12.34
C GLU A 75 8.31 5.32 11.43
N ILE A 76 7.95 5.30 10.15
CA ILE A 76 8.35 6.34 9.19
C ILE A 76 7.77 7.71 9.57
N ILE A 77 6.55 7.75 10.09
CA ILE A 77 5.92 8.98 10.58
C ILE A 77 6.75 9.62 11.72
N PHE A 78 7.42 8.82 12.56
CA PHE A 78 8.32 9.33 13.59
C PHE A 78 9.72 9.69 13.06
N LEU A 79 10.23 8.94 12.09
CA LEU A 79 11.54 9.17 11.49
C LEU A 79 11.61 10.47 10.69
N TYR A 80 10.55 10.82 9.95
CA TYR A 80 10.53 12.02 9.10
C TYR A 80 10.77 13.34 9.87
N PRO A 81 9.99 13.70 10.90
CA PRO A 81 10.18 14.95 11.63
C PRO A 81 11.52 14.99 12.36
N TRP A 82 11.99 13.84 12.88
CA TRP A 82 13.32 13.72 13.46
C TRP A 82 14.41 14.02 12.42
N ALA A 83 14.34 13.41 11.23
CA ALA A 83 15.33 13.62 10.18
C ALA A 83 15.40 15.07 9.71
N LEU A 84 14.26 15.76 9.67
CA LEU A 84 14.19 17.17 9.28
C LEU A 84 14.74 18.12 10.35
N THR A 85 14.53 17.82 11.64
CA THR A 85 14.93 18.69 12.77
C THR A 85 16.28 18.31 13.39
N PHE A 86 16.89 17.20 12.97
CA PHE A 86 18.15 16.71 13.54
C PHE A 86 19.29 17.74 13.47
N LYS A 87 19.34 18.53 12.39
CA LYS A 87 20.33 19.60 12.24
C LYS A 87 20.19 20.68 13.33
N ASP A 88 18.96 21.07 13.66
CA ASP A 88 18.70 22.07 14.68
C ASP A 88 19.14 21.57 16.08
N PHE A 89 18.95 20.29 16.36
CA PHE A 89 19.44 19.66 17.59
C PHE A 89 20.98 19.55 17.64
N LEU A 90 21.62 19.34 16.48
CA LEU A 90 23.08 19.31 16.38
C LEU A 90 23.67 20.68 16.72
N ASP A 91 23.09 21.76 16.17
CA ASP A 91 23.53 23.14 16.41
C ASP A 91 23.30 23.58 17.86
N GLN A 92 22.28 23.01 18.54
CA GLN A 92 22.00 23.23 19.97
C GLN A 92 22.86 22.38 20.92
N GLY A 93 23.73 21.50 20.39
CA GLY A 93 24.60 20.62 21.17
C GLY A 93 23.92 19.35 21.72
N GLN A 94 22.65 19.11 21.38
CA GLN A 94 21.87 17.94 21.81
C GLN A 94 21.85 16.79 20.78
N GLY A 95 22.58 16.93 19.67
CA GLY A 95 22.52 15.96 18.56
C GLY A 95 22.86 14.52 18.95
N LEU A 96 23.78 14.32 19.90
CA LEU A 96 24.18 12.96 20.33
C LEU A 96 23.06 12.27 21.13
N GLU A 97 22.39 12.98 22.03
CA GLU A 97 21.26 12.45 22.81
C GLU A 97 20.10 12.05 21.88
N VAL A 98 19.75 12.94 20.95
CA VAL A 98 18.66 12.74 19.98
C VAL A 98 18.99 11.61 19.00
N LEU A 99 20.25 11.45 18.61
CA LEU A 99 20.70 10.34 17.77
C LEU A 99 20.61 9.01 18.51
N VAL A 100 21.05 8.95 19.77
CA VAL A 100 20.96 7.73 20.60
C VAL A 100 19.50 7.34 20.81
N ALA A 101 18.62 8.29 21.14
CA ALA A 101 17.20 8.03 21.32
C ALA A 101 16.57 7.41 20.06
N MET A 102 16.83 7.99 18.87
CA MET A 102 16.29 7.45 17.62
C MET A 102 16.92 6.11 17.23
N THR A 103 18.20 5.91 17.53
CA THR A 103 18.88 4.64 17.30
C THR A 103 18.27 3.53 18.17
N VAL A 104 18.02 3.79 19.45
CA VAL A 104 17.36 2.83 20.34
C VAL A 104 15.94 2.51 19.86
N PHE A 105 15.18 3.53 19.46
CA PHE A 105 13.84 3.36 18.89
C PHE A 105 13.86 2.41 17.66
N LEU A 106 14.74 2.67 16.69
CA LEU A 106 14.93 1.82 15.53
C LEU A 106 15.38 0.39 15.89
N LEU A 107 16.29 0.24 16.86
CA LEU A 107 16.79 -1.08 17.28
C LEU A 107 15.68 -1.93 17.89
N ILE A 108 14.76 -1.34 18.65
CA ILE A 108 13.59 -2.05 19.20
C ILE A 108 12.70 -2.56 18.06
N PHE A 109 12.42 -1.72 17.06
CA PHE A 109 11.63 -2.11 15.89
C PHE A 109 12.32 -3.23 15.09
N VAL A 110 13.61 -3.07 14.78
CA VAL A 110 14.40 -4.07 14.03
C VAL A 110 14.45 -5.40 14.79
N TYR A 111 14.58 -5.36 16.11
CA TYR A 111 14.52 -6.58 16.94
C TYR A 111 13.17 -7.29 16.81
N GLY A 112 12.06 -6.54 16.86
CA GLY A 112 10.72 -7.08 16.62
C GLY A 112 10.57 -7.70 15.23
N LEU A 113 11.13 -7.07 14.20
CA LEU A 113 11.16 -7.59 12.83
C LEU A 113 11.92 -8.92 12.74
N PHE A 114 13.10 -9.02 13.36
CA PHE A 114 13.88 -10.26 13.40
C PHE A 114 13.13 -11.39 14.11
N TRP A 115 12.45 -11.07 15.21
CA TRP A 115 11.61 -12.03 15.92
C TRP A 115 10.47 -12.56 15.04
N GLU A 116 9.77 -11.66 14.33
CA GLU A 116 8.66 -12.02 13.45
C GLU A 116 9.09 -12.86 12.25
N ILE A 117 10.26 -12.59 11.68
CA ILE A 117 10.84 -13.42 10.62
C ILE A 117 11.18 -14.83 11.17
N GLY A 118 11.69 -14.90 12.41
CA GLY A 118 11.99 -16.15 13.10
C GLY A 118 10.76 -17.01 13.44
N SER A 119 9.60 -16.38 13.66
CA SER A 119 8.34 -17.06 14.00
C SER A 119 7.76 -17.89 12.84
N LYS A 120 8.29 -17.71 11.61
CA LYS A 120 7.80 -18.33 10.36
C LYS A 120 6.32 -18.04 10.05
N ALA A 121 5.69 -17.10 10.74
CA ALA A 121 4.27 -16.77 10.53
C ALA A 121 4.00 -16.19 9.12
N LEU A 122 5.04 -15.70 8.45
CA LEU A 122 5.02 -15.17 7.09
C LEU A 122 5.34 -16.22 6.00
N GLN A 123 5.58 -17.49 6.36
CA GLN A 123 5.94 -18.51 5.36
C GLN A 123 4.72 -18.98 4.57
N TRP A 124 4.80 -18.83 3.25
CA TRP A 124 3.80 -19.30 2.29
C TRP A 124 4.04 -20.80 2.00
N LYS A 125 2.97 -21.59 1.96
CA LYS A 125 2.96 -22.95 1.40
C LYS A 125 2.10 -22.96 0.15
#